data_AF-A0A2A5BHB2-F1
#
_entry.id   AF-A0A2A5BHB2-F1
#
_cell.length_a   1.000
_cell.length_b   1.000
_cell.length_c   1.000
_cell.angle_alpha   90.00
_cell.angle_beta   90.00
_cell.angle_gamma   90.00
#
_symmetry.space_group_name_H-M   'P 1'
#
loop_
_entity.id
_entity.type
_entity.pdbx_description
1 polymer ?
#
loop_
_entity_poly.entity_id
_entity_poly.type
_entity_poly.pdbx_seq_one_letter_code
_entity_poly.pdbx_strand_id
1 'polypeptide(L)' 'FVEALAAQNEANHMLGFTRKIKDHFDEAGREKILALLWEVVFVDGVEDPYESNLMRRVAGLLYISDKRSGQIRKKIQNKI' A
#
# COMPACT_ATOMS: atom_id res chain seq x y z
N PHE A 1 -23.63 13.01 -3.08
CA PHE A 1 -22.93 14.09 -2.35
C PHE A 1 -22.16 13.55 -1.15
N VAL A 2 -22.79 12.76 -0.28
CA VAL A 2 -22.14 12.13 0.88
C VAL A 2 -20.98 11.21 0.49
N GLU A 3 -21.16 10.35 -0.51
CA GLU A 3 -20.11 9.44 -1.01
C GLU A 3 -18.90 10.19 -1.60
N ALA A 4 -19.13 11.32 -2.27
CA ALA A 4 -18.06 12.14 -2.83
C ALA A 4 -17.20 12.78 -1.73
N LEU A 5 -17.82 13.24 -0.64
CA LEU A 5 -17.12 13.76 0.55
C LEU A 5 -16.33 12.66 1.27
N ALA A 6 -16.91 11.46 1.38
CA ALA A 6 -16.23 10.32 2.00
C ALA A 6 -14.97 9.92 1.21
N ALA A 7 -15.10 9.76 -0.11
CA ALA A 7 -13.97 9.44 -0.98
C ALA A 7 -12.89 10.53 -0.98
N GLN A 8 -13.28 11.81 -0.90
CA GLN A 8 -12.35 12.94 -0.78
C GLN A 8 -11.57 12.90 0.53
N ASN A 9 -12.25 12.65 1.65
CA ASN A 9 -11.60 12.54 2.96
C ASN A 9 -10.63 11.35 3.03
N GLU A 10 -11.01 10.21 2.47
CA GLU A 10 -10.15 9.03 2.41
C GLU A 10 -8.89 9.27 1.56
N ALA A 11 -9.04 9.93 0.41
CA ALA A 11 -7.90 10.33 -0.42
C ALA A 11 -6.96 11.31 0.30
N ASN A 12 -7.50 12.30 1.03
CA ASN A 12 -6.72 13.23 1.83
C ASN A 12 -5.95 12.53 2.95
N HIS A 13 -6.57 11.55 3.62
CA HIS A 13 -5.92 10.75 4.66
C HIS A 13 -4.77 9.91 4.11
N MET A 14 -4.98 9.19 2.99
CA MET A 14 -3.92 8.40 2.35
C MET A 14 -2.74 9.27 1.93
N LEU A 15 -3.00 10.44 1.34
CA LEU A 15 -1.97 11.41 0.95
C LEU A 15 -1.19 11.95 2.16
N GLY A 16 -1.89 12.28 3.25
CA GLY A 16 -1.26 12.76 4.48
C GLY A 16 -0.37 11.69 5.15
N PHE A 17 -0.85 10.45 5.22
CA PHE A 17 -0.13 9.34 5.85
C PHE A 17 1.11 8.94 5.04
N THR A 18 0.95 8.78 3.74
CA THR A 18 2.05 8.39 2.83
C THR A 18 3.13 9.47 2.73
N ARG A 19 2.75 10.76 2.77
CA ARG A 19 3.72 11.86 2.85
C ARG A 19 4.55 11.81 4.13
N LYS A 20 3.91 11.63 5.30
CA LYS A 20 4.64 11.48 6.57
C LYS A 20 5.61 10.30 6.52
N ILE A 21 5.19 9.16 5.98
CA ILE A 21 6.09 8.00 5.81
C ILE A 21 7.27 8.37 4.92
N LYS A 22 7.02 8.97 3.75
CA LYS A 22 8.06 9.32 2.81
C LYS A 22 9.05 10.36 3.36
N ASP A 23 8.61 11.25 4.23
CA ASP A 23 9.47 12.27 4.84
C ASP A 23 10.31 11.73 6.01
N HIS A 24 9.91 10.61 6.64
CA HIS A 24 10.59 10.04 7.81
C HIS A 24 11.32 8.71 7.55
N PHE A 25 11.05 8.04 6.44
CA PHE A 25 11.63 6.74 6.10
C PHE A 25 12.39 6.79 4.79
N ASP A 26 13.53 6.09 4.76
CA ASP A 26 14.29 5.82 3.56
C ASP A 26 13.57 4.81 2.64
N GLU A 27 14.20 4.43 1.53
CA GLU A 27 13.63 3.44 0.60
C GLU A 27 13.33 2.11 1.28
N ALA A 28 14.28 1.57 2.06
CA ALA A 28 14.12 0.31 2.75
C ALA A 28 12.97 0.33 3.77
N GLY A 29 12.81 1.44 4.50
CA GLY A 29 11.70 1.63 5.44
C GLY A 29 10.34 1.66 4.73
N ARG A 30 10.24 2.35 3.59
CA ARG A 30 9.02 2.40 2.78
C ARG A 30 8.64 1.02 2.23
N GLU A 31 9.62 0.27 1.74
CA GLU A 31 9.42 -1.11 1.29
C GLU A 31 8.96 -2.04 2.41
N LYS A 32 9.50 -1.87 3.61
CA LYS A 32 9.08 -2.65 4.79
C LYS A 32 7.63 -2.38 5.16
N ILE A 33 7.18 -1.13 5.09
CA ILE A 33 5.77 -0.78 5.33
C ILE A 33 4.88 -1.44 4.27
N LEU A 34 5.25 -1.36 2.99
CA LEU A 34 4.50 -2.03 1.93
C LEU A 34 4.43 -3.55 2.14
N ALA A 35 5.52 -4.16 2.61
CA ALA A 35 5.56 -5.58 2.93
C ALA A 35 4.60 -5.97 4.07
N LEU A 36 4.56 -5.18 5.15
CA LEU A 36 3.64 -5.39 6.27
C LEU A 36 2.18 -5.27 5.84
N LEU A 37 1.87 -4.33 4.95
CA LEU A 37 0.51 -4.20 4.39
C LEU A 37 0.12 -5.43 3.55
N TRP A 38 1.05 -5.98 2.75
CA TRP A 38 0.80 -7.24 2.05
C TRP A 38 0.58 -8.42 3.01
N GLU A 39 1.30 -8.48 4.13
CA GLU A 39 1.08 -9.52 5.14
C GLU A 39 -0.35 -9.46 5.70
N VAL A 40 -0.93 -8.27 5.87
CA VAL A 40 -2.32 -8.08 6.33
C VAL A 40 -3.32 -8.52 5.26
N VAL A 41 -3.09 -8.14 3.99
CA VAL A 41 -3.95 -8.53 2.87
C VAL A 41 -4.03 -10.05 2.72
N PHE A 42 -2.92 -10.75 2.88
CA PHE A 42 -2.88 -12.21 2.69
C PHE A 42 -3.33 -13.03 3.91
N VAL A 43 -3.84 -12.42 4.98
CA VAL A 43 -4.24 -13.15 6.21
C VAL A 43 -5.31 -14.20 5.95
N ASP A 44 -6.26 -13.93 5.04
CA ASP A 44 -7.32 -14.86 4.66
C ASP A 44 -6.93 -15.79 3.48
N GLY A 45 -5.72 -15.62 2.94
CA GLY A 45 -5.17 -16.38 1.83
C GLY A 45 -5.74 -16.03 0.45
N VAL A 46 -6.61 -15.02 0.34
CA VAL A 46 -7.24 -14.65 -0.93
C VAL A 46 -7.12 -13.14 -1.16
N GLU A 47 -6.33 -12.76 -2.16
CA GLU A 47 -6.31 -11.37 -2.64
C GLU A 47 -7.51 -11.09 -3.53
N ASP A 48 -8.26 -10.03 -3.21
CA ASP A 48 -9.32 -9.52 -4.07
C ASP A 48 -8.83 -8.36 -4.98
N PRO A 49 -9.54 -8.07 -6.10
CA PRO A 49 -9.14 -6.99 -7.02
C PRO A 49 -9.12 -5.59 -6.42
N TYR A 50 -9.93 -5.33 -5.39
CA TYR A 50 -9.97 -4.05 -4.69
C TYR A 50 -8.72 -3.86 -3.83
N GLU A 51 -8.28 -4.90 -3.11
CA GLU A 51 -7.04 -4.92 -2.34
C GLU A 51 -5.81 -4.76 -3.24
N SER A 52 -5.76 -5.48 -4.37
CA SER A 52 -4.70 -5.30 -5.37
C SER A 52 -4.58 -3.85 -5.85
N ASN A 53 -5.73 -3.20 -6.07
CA ASN A 53 -5.80 -1.83 -6.54
C ASN A 53 -5.34 -0.86 -5.45
N LEU A 54 -5.84 -1.03 -4.23
CA LEU A 54 -5.43 -0.26 -3.06
C LEU A 54 -3.91 -0.34 -2.86
N MET A 55 -3.34 -1.55 -2.89
CA MET A 55 -1.90 -1.77 -2.72
C MET A 55 -1.07 -1.11 -3.83
N ARG A 56 -1.55 -1.09 -5.08
CA ARG A 56 -0.90 -0.36 -6.16
C ARG A 56 -0.89 1.15 -5.93
N ARG A 57 -2.01 1.72 -5.47
CA ARG A 57 -2.12 3.14 -5.13
C ARG A 57 -1.17 3.51 -3.97
N VAL A 58 -1.13 2.68 -2.93
CA VAL A 58 -0.23 2.87 -1.79
C VAL A 58 1.24 2.81 -2.23
N ALA A 59 1.64 1.83 -3.04
CA ALA A 59 3.01 1.75 -3.56
C ALA A 59 3.41 3.02 -4.34
N GLY A 60 2.52 3.54 -5.18
CA GLY A 60 2.73 4.80 -5.90
C GLY A 60 2.91 6.00 -4.96
N LEU A 61 2.10 6.10 -3.91
CA LEU A 61 2.20 7.16 -2.90
C LEU A 61 3.46 7.05 -2.01
N LEU A 62 3.99 5.83 -1.85
CA LEU A 62 5.27 5.58 -1.18
C LEU A 62 6.47 5.73 -2.12
N TYR A 63 6.25 6.10 -3.39
CA TYR A 63 7.30 6.19 -4.43
C TYR A 63 8.10 4.89 -4.59
N ILE A 64 7.40 3.75 -4.54
CA ILE A 64 7.97 2.42 -4.79
C ILE A 64 7.60 2.04 -6.23
N SER A 65 8.59 1.65 -7.03
CA SER A 65 8.34 1.25 -8.42
C SER A 65 7.45 0.01 -8.51
N ASP A 66 6.64 -0.09 -9.56
CA ASP A 66 5.74 -1.24 -9.80
C ASP A 66 6.50 -2.57 -9.78
N LYS A 67 7.70 -2.60 -10.38
CA LYS A 67 8.58 -3.78 -10.37
C LYS A 67 8.93 -4.20 -8.94
N ARG A 68 9.31 -3.24 -8.10
CA ARG A 68 9.71 -3.50 -6.71
C ARG A 68 8.51 -3.91 -5.85
N SER A 69 7.38 -3.22 -5.99
CA SER A 69 6.11 -3.58 -5.36
C SER A 69 5.71 -5.02 -5.70
N GLY A 70 5.80 -5.41 -6.97
CA GLY A 70 5.53 -6.78 -7.42
C GLY A 70 6.50 -7.83 -6.84
N GLN A 71 7.78 -7.48 -6.66
CA GLN A 71 8.74 -8.36 -5.99
C GLN A 71 8.40 -8.55 -4.50
N ILE A 72 8.03 -7.48 -3.81
CA ILE A 72 7.63 -7.53 -2.39
C ILE A 72 6.37 -8.38 -2.23
N ARG A 73 5.34 -8.15 -3.05
CA ARG A 73 4.12 -8.96 -3.08
C ARG A 73 4.43 -10.45 -3.21
N LYS A 74 5.21 -10.84 -4.23
CA LYS A 74 5.62 -12.25 -4.43
C LYS A 74 6.39 -12.82 -3.24
N LYS A 75 7.28 -12.02 -2.64
CA LYS A 75 8.05 -12.44 -1.48
C LYS A 75 7.16 -12.74 -0.27
N ILE A 76 6.16 -11.90 -0.02
CA ILE A 76 5.22 -12.10 1.09
C ILE A 76 4.26 -13.25 0.81
N GLN A 77 3.74 -13.34 -0.41
CA GLN A 77 2.89 -14.45 -0.84
C GLN A 77 3.57 -15.81 -0.67
N ASN A 78 4.89 -15.90 -0.91
CA ASN A 78 5.64 -17.15 -0.72
C ASN A 78 6.02 -17.44 0.74
N LYS A 79 5.81 -16.49 1.66
CA LYS A 79 6.16 -16.62 3.08
C LYS A 79 5.01 -17.21 3.91
N ILE A 80 3.77 -17.01 3.46
CA ILE A 80 2.53 -17.46 4.08
C ILE A 80 2.13 -18.79 3.43
#